data_AF-A0A496APQ5-F1
#
_entry.id   AF-A0A496APQ5-F1
#
_cell.length_a   1.000
_cell.length_b   1.000
_cell.length_c   1.000
_cell.angle_alpha   90.00
_cell.angle_beta   90.00
_cell.angle_gamma   90.00
#
_symmetry.space_group_name_H-M   'P 1'
#
loop_
_entity.id
_entity.type
_entity.pdbx_description
1 polymer ?
#
loop_
_entity_poly.entity_id
_entity_poly.type
_entity_poly.pdbx_seq_one_letter_code
_entity_poly.pdbx_strand_id
1 'polypeptide(L)'
;MYDDNSDCFDTLSKGAIKMKSGIHFITFAIIIGMFALNTVAASIVTDGLVSYWPFDRGYFTNKTIKDVWGDNNGTISGNPEVVPGQVGEALEFDGVNDFVNLTTLGDFGRSIGTSSFEAWIKTTNKRNWMTLINTHGAECPNWGIELNGSNDEFGIQIMDRTLHHYIGIGGQNSCGISRGTEAVDIFDGEWHHIVYTNDYMINKGGMSGNGKRIIYIDGVSGSTINHGFGGNSKRAFLPFTAPVHLGARKFPGQAHGHFMGMIDEVRFYDRPLTADEVLQNFESTEPYNVAPKGKLSTVWATLKTK
;
A
#
# COMPACT_ATOMS: atom_id res chain seq x y z
N MET A 1 14.16 -67.68 56.66
CA MET A 1 13.78 -69.09 56.86
C MET A 1 13.33 -69.59 55.50
N TYR A 2 14.22 -70.33 54.80
CA TYR A 2 14.04 -71.20 53.59
C TYR A 2 13.23 -70.61 52.38
N ASP A 3 13.55 -70.81 51.10
CA ASP A 3 14.39 -71.80 50.43
C ASP A 3 14.74 -71.36 48.98
N ASP A 4 15.68 -72.12 48.42
CA ASP A 4 16.44 -71.99 47.18
C ASP A 4 15.73 -72.54 45.92
N ASN A 5 16.22 -72.11 44.74
CA ASN A 5 16.36 -72.80 43.43
C ASN A 5 15.25 -73.70 42.82
N SER A 6 14.95 -73.44 41.53
CA SER A 6 15.11 -74.47 40.47
C SER A 6 14.89 -73.91 39.04
N ASP A 7 15.98 -73.87 38.26
CA ASP A 7 15.96 -73.95 36.79
C ASP A 7 15.47 -75.34 36.34
N CYS A 8 14.71 -75.43 35.24
CA CYS A 8 15.09 -76.31 34.11
C CYS A 8 14.17 -76.19 32.90
N PHE A 9 14.83 -76.22 31.75
CA PHE A 9 14.37 -76.23 30.36
C PHE A 9 13.56 -77.48 29.98
N ASP A 10 12.60 -77.31 29.07
CA ASP A 10 12.29 -78.14 27.88
C ASP A 10 10.89 -77.72 27.36
N THR A 11 10.55 -77.59 26.08
CA THR A 11 11.14 -78.01 24.81
C THR A 11 10.49 -77.21 23.66
N LEU A 12 11.23 -77.04 22.56
CA LEU A 12 10.86 -76.35 21.31
C LEU A 12 9.77 -77.09 20.48
N SER A 13 8.87 -76.34 19.83
CA SER A 13 8.33 -76.73 18.51
C SER A 13 7.78 -75.54 17.69
N LYS A 14 8.64 -75.04 16.80
CA LYS A 14 8.41 -74.60 15.41
C LYS A 14 6.97 -74.29 14.93
N GLY A 15 6.81 -73.08 14.37
CA GLY A 15 5.72 -72.77 13.44
C GLY A 15 5.72 -71.30 13.00
N ALA A 16 6.43 -70.99 11.91
CA ALA A 16 6.58 -69.65 11.36
C ALA A 16 5.26 -69.05 10.85
N ILE A 17 4.95 -67.80 11.23
CA ILE A 17 4.05 -66.92 10.46
C ILE A 17 4.61 -65.48 10.40
N LYS A 18 5.22 -65.21 9.24
CA LYS A 18 5.22 -63.98 8.42
C LYS A 18 5.22 -62.59 9.10
N MET A 19 6.34 -61.89 8.88
CA MET A 19 6.43 -60.45 8.65
C MET A 19 5.19 -59.87 7.95
N LYS A 20 4.49 -58.92 8.59
CA LYS A 20 3.84 -57.75 7.96
C LYS A 20 3.54 -56.70 9.05
N SER A 21 4.54 -55.91 9.42
CA SER A 21 4.31 -54.66 10.19
C SER A 21 5.32 -53.59 9.78
N GLY A 22 5.52 -53.45 8.46
CA GLY A 22 6.40 -52.43 7.87
C GLY A 22 5.63 -51.40 7.02
N ILE A 23 4.33 -51.21 7.28
CA ILE A 23 3.44 -50.39 6.41
C ILE A 23 2.78 -49.23 7.18
N HIS A 24 3.04 -49.01 8.46
CA HIS A 24 2.43 -47.89 9.21
C HIS A 24 3.41 -46.79 9.63
N PHE A 25 4.72 -46.96 9.38
CA PHE A 25 5.71 -45.91 9.63
C PHE A 25 6.09 -45.08 8.38
N ILE A 26 5.65 -45.49 7.18
CA ILE A 26 5.96 -44.78 5.93
C ILE A 26 4.82 -43.84 5.51
N THR A 27 3.59 -44.03 6.00
CA THR A 27 2.48 -43.09 5.75
C THR A 27 2.48 -41.88 6.70
N PHE A 28 3.15 -41.95 7.85
CA PHE A 28 3.23 -40.80 8.77
C PHE A 28 4.38 -39.83 8.43
N ALA A 29 5.41 -40.29 7.71
CA ALA A 29 6.52 -39.44 7.25
C ALA A 29 6.23 -38.69 5.94
N ILE A 30 5.23 -39.12 5.15
CA ILE A 30 4.88 -38.48 3.87
C ILE A 30 3.84 -37.36 4.04
N ILE A 31 3.07 -37.35 5.15
CA ILE A 31 2.08 -36.29 5.41
C ILE A 31 2.71 -35.01 6.00
N ILE A 32 3.89 -35.11 6.64
CA ILE A 32 4.59 -33.94 7.19
C ILE A 32 5.53 -33.29 6.14
N GLY A 33 5.83 -33.97 5.04
CA GLY A 33 6.70 -33.46 3.97
C GLY A 33 6.00 -32.74 2.80
N MET A 34 4.67 -32.61 2.81
CA MET A 34 3.87 -31.98 1.73
C MET A 34 3.08 -30.75 2.18
N PHE A 35 3.50 -30.11 3.28
CA PHE A 35 3.20 -28.70 3.53
C PHE A 35 4.51 -27.91 3.60
N ALA A 36 5.38 -28.09 2.60
CA ALA A 36 6.08 -26.91 2.11
C ALA A 36 4.97 -26.04 1.52
N LEU A 37 4.46 -25.10 2.31
CA LEU A 37 3.67 -24.00 1.78
C LEU A 37 4.54 -23.39 0.69
N ASN A 38 4.19 -23.67 -0.57
CA ASN A 38 4.62 -22.82 -1.67
C ASN A 38 3.90 -21.49 -1.41
N THR A 39 4.44 -20.68 -0.51
CA THR A 39 4.07 -19.28 -0.40
C THR A 39 4.57 -18.66 -1.70
N VAL A 40 3.73 -18.74 -2.73
CA VAL A 40 3.84 -17.79 -3.84
C VAL A 40 3.79 -16.44 -3.16
N ALA A 41 4.86 -15.66 -3.27
CA ALA A 41 4.85 -14.30 -2.73
C ALA A 41 3.58 -13.62 -3.21
N ALA A 42 2.83 -13.03 -2.28
CA ALA A 42 1.59 -12.34 -2.61
C ALA A 42 1.95 -11.28 -3.66
N SER A 43 1.31 -11.35 -4.83
CA SER A 43 1.47 -10.29 -5.83
C SER A 43 0.55 -9.14 -5.45
N ILE A 44 0.95 -7.91 -5.75
CA ILE A 44 0.05 -6.76 -5.64
C ILE A 44 -1.25 -6.98 -6.41
N VAL A 45 -2.31 -6.37 -5.92
CA VAL A 45 -3.57 -6.23 -6.63
C VAL A 45 -3.35 -5.36 -7.87
N THR A 46 -3.84 -5.81 -9.01
CA THR A 46 -3.74 -5.04 -10.28
C THR A 46 -5.09 -4.62 -10.83
N ASP A 47 -6.18 -5.18 -10.31
CA ASP A 47 -7.53 -4.77 -10.69
C ASP A 47 -7.81 -3.35 -10.18
N GLY A 48 -8.18 -2.46 -11.09
CA GLY A 48 -8.35 -1.03 -10.81
C GLY A 48 -7.05 -0.25 -10.59
N LEU A 49 -5.86 -0.84 -10.76
CA LEU A 49 -4.59 -0.13 -10.64
C LEU A 49 -4.47 0.91 -11.77
N VAL A 50 -4.06 2.13 -11.43
CA VAL A 50 -4.01 3.28 -12.34
C VAL A 50 -2.58 3.73 -12.58
N SER A 51 -1.81 3.83 -11.50
CA SER A 51 -0.43 4.29 -11.52
C SER A 51 0.36 3.62 -10.41
N TYR A 52 1.65 3.44 -10.67
CA TYR A 52 2.56 2.79 -9.76
C TYR A 52 3.99 3.31 -9.93
N TRP A 53 4.57 3.84 -8.86
CA TRP A 53 5.99 4.21 -8.78
C TRP A 53 6.68 3.38 -7.67
N PRO A 54 7.48 2.37 -8.04
CA PRO A 54 8.25 1.55 -7.09
C PRO A 54 9.51 2.25 -6.59
N PHE A 55 9.94 3.36 -7.20
CA PHE A 55 11.16 4.08 -6.82
C PHE A 55 12.49 3.29 -6.86
N ASP A 56 12.51 2.14 -7.55
CA ASP A 56 13.77 1.50 -7.97
C ASP A 56 14.56 2.36 -8.97
N ARG A 57 15.88 2.46 -8.81
CA ARG A 57 16.81 3.26 -9.62
C ARG A 57 16.68 3.01 -11.12
N GLY A 58 16.30 1.79 -11.52
CA GLY A 58 16.06 1.41 -12.91
C GLY A 58 14.93 2.18 -13.61
N TYR A 59 14.08 2.87 -12.85
CA TYR A 59 12.94 3.64 -13.35
C TYR A 59 13.17 5.15 -13.38
N PHE A 60 14.39 5.61 -13.11
CA PHE A 60 14.75 7.03 -13.13
C PHE A 60 15.42 7.42 -14.44
N THR A 61 15.08 8.60 -14.96
CA THR A 61 15.81 9.28 -16.03
C THR A 61 15.91 10.76 -15.69
N ASN A 62 17.10 11.20 -15.28
CA ASN A 62 17.32 12.53 -14.70
C ASN A 62 16.40 12.77 -13.48
N LYS A 63 15.50 13.76 -13.55
CA LYS A 63 14.49 14.06 -12.53
C LYS A 63 13.14 13.41 -12.81
N THR A 64 13.01 12.60 -13.86
CA THR A 64 11.78 11.89 -14.19
C THR A 64 11.78 10.50 -13.55
N ILE A 65 10.67 10.15 -12.92
CA ILE A 65 10.40 8.82 -12.37
C ILE A 65 9.31 8.17 -13.21
N LYS A 66 9.56 6.97 -13.70
CA LYS A 66 8.59 6.25 -14.52
C LYS A 66 7.42 5.73 -13.69
N ASP A 67 6.20 5.99 -14.14
CA ASP A 67 5.03 5.20 -13.77
C ASP A 67 5.15 3.85 -14.49
N VAL A 68 5.34 2.76 -13.74
CA VAL A 68 5.58 1.43 -14.32
C VAL A 68 4.30 0.73 -14.77
N TRP A 69 3.15 1.34 -14.50
CA TRP A 69 1.84 0.81 -14.84
C TRP A 69 1.09 1.70 -15.84
N GLY A 70 0.93 2.98 -15.52
CA GLY A 70 0.25 3.97 -16.35
C GLY A 70 1.23 4.87 -17.12
N ASP A 71 0.70 6.02 -17.58
CA ASP A 71 1.46 7.03 -18.33
C ASP A 71 1.75 8.29 -17.49
N ASN A 72 1.58 8.24 -16.16
CA ASN A 72 1.67 9.40 -15.26
C ASN A 72 3.09 9.61 -14.71
N ASN A 73 4.12 9.68 -15.55
CA ASN A 73 5.51 9.82 -15.06
C ASN A 73 5.67 11.01 -14.08
N GLY A 74 6.31 10.75 -12.95
CA GLY A 74 6.57 11.74 -11.91
C GLY A 74 7.80 12.61 -12.23
N THR A 75 7.86 13.80 -11.64
CA THR A 75 9.03 14.69 -11.72
C THR A 75 9.48 15.12 -10.33
N ILE A 76 10.76 14.89 -10.01
CA ILE A 76 11.40 15.21 -8.74
C ILE A 76 11.75 16.68 -8.67
N SER A 77 11.48 17.29 -7.53
CA SER A 77 12.06 18.55 -7.07
C SER A 77 12.97 18.29 -5.86
N GLY A 78 13.98 19.13 -5.66
CA GLY A 78 15.03 18.87 -4.68
C GLY A 78 16.01 17.79 -5.15
N ASN A 79 16.66 17.08 -4.24
CA ASN A 79 17.61 16.00 -4.51
C ASN A 79 17.42 14.82 -3.54
N PRO A 80 16.23 14.19 -3.48
CA PRO A 80 16.05 13.00 -2.67
C PRO A 80 16.96 11.87 -3.15
N GLU A 81 17.46 11.06 -2.22
CA GLU A 81 18.38 9.96 -2.51
C GLU A 81 17.60 8.66 -2.77
N VAL A 82 18.14 7.82 -3.67
CA VAL A 82 17.62 6.46 -3.87
C VAL A 82 18.39 5.52 -2.95
N VAL A 83 17.69 4.92 -2.00
CA VAL A 83 18.23 4.09 -0.90
C VAL A 83 17.57 2.72 -0.86
N PRO A 84 18.09 1.71 -0.13
CA PRO A 84 17.36 0.46 0.07
C PRO A 84 15.95 0.69 0.64
N GLY A 85 14.94 0.11 -0.01
CA GLY A 85 13.53 0.29 0.29
C GLY A 85 12.93 -0.82 1.16
N GLN A 86 11.61 -0.80 1.31
CA GLN A 86 10.85 -1.94 1.81
C GLN A 86 10.80 -3.05 0.76
N VAL A 87 10.63 -2.66 -0.51
CA VAL A 87 10.70 -3.55 -1.66
C VAL A 87 11.68 -2.92 -2.66
N GLY A 88 12.83 -3.55 -2.88
CA GLY A 88 13.85 -2.99 -3.78
C GLY A 88 14.51 -1.72 -3.22
N GLU A 89 14.35 -0.58 -3.89
CA GLU A 89 14.85 0.73 -3.49
C GLU A 89 13.71 1.75 -3.28
N ALA A 90 13.93 2.72 -2.39
CA ALA A 90 12.99 3.78 -2.05
C ALA A 90 13.59 5.17 -2.28
N LEU A 91 12.75 6.22 -2.19
CA LEU A 91 13.21 7.60 -2.12
C LEU A 91 13.29 8.09 -0.67
N GLU A 92 14.44 8.63 -0.28
CA GLU A 92 14.66 9.33 0.99
C GLU A 92 14.52 10.84 0.81
N PHE A 93 13.63 11.44 1.59
CA PHE A 93 13.30 12.87 1.58
C PHE A 93 13.89 13.54 2.83
N ASP A 94 14.50 14.71 2.63
CA ASP A 94 15.25 15.41 3.68
C ASP A 94 14.41 16.29 4.63
N GLY A 95 13.11 16.47 4.35
CA GLY A 95 12.23 17.36 5.12
C GLY A 95 12.43 18.86 4.87
N VAL A 96 13.18 19.25 3.82
CA VAL A 96 13.52 20.64 3.53
C VAL A 96 12.94 21.10 2.19
N ASN A 97 13.27 20.43 1.09
CA ASN A 97 12.84 20.89 -0.24
C ASN A 97 12.49 19.77 -1.24
N ASP A 98 12.62 18.51 -0.83
CA ASP A 98 12.30 17.37 -1.67
C ASP A 98 10.78 17.15 -1.79
N PHE A 99 10.32 16.84 -3.01
CA PHE A 99 8.98 16.33 -3.30
C PHE A 99 8.90 15.82 -4.74
N VAL A 100 7.87 15.03 -5.05
CA VAL A 100 7.61 14.52 -6.40
C VAL A 100 6.28 15.08 -6.91
N ASN A 101 6.27 15.66 -8.11
CA ASN A 101 5.06 16.01 -8.84
C ASN A 101 4.61 14.80 -9.66
N LEU A 102 3.47 14.20 -9.31
CA LEU A 102 2.86 13.03 -9.94
C LEU A 102 1.83 13.41 -11.02
N THR A 103 1.87 14.64 -11.52
CA THR A 103 0.92 15.21 -12.50
C THR A 103 -0.51 15.33 -11.95
N THR A 104 -1.48 15.68 -12.80
CA THR A 104 -2.89 15.74 -12.42
C THR A 104 -3.58 14.36 -12.43
N LEU A 105 -2.84 13.29 -12.75
CA LEU A 105 -3.34 11.92 -12.90
C LEU A 105 -4.47 11.78 -13.95
N GLY A 106 -4.57 12.70 -14.90
CA GLY A 106 -5.52 12.60 -16.02
C GLY A 106 -6.97 12.35 -15.62
N ASP A 107 -7.62 11.36 -16.25
CA ASP A 107 -9.01 10.99 -15.98
C ASP A 107 -9.23 10.36 -14.60
N PHE A 108 -8.18 9.83 -13.94
CA PHE A 108 -8.28 9.34 -12.56
C PHE A 108 -8.68 10.45 -11.58
N GLY A 109 -8.28 11.70 -11.85
CA GLY A 109 -8.74 12.85 -11.07
C GLY A 109 -10.27 13.01 -11.05
N ARG A 110 -11.02 12.37 -11.97
CA ARG A 110 -12.49 12.33 -11.99
C ARG A 110 -13.08 11.23 -11.10
N SER A 111 -12.29 10.22 -10.75
CA SER A 111 -12.72 9.00 -10.07
C SER A 111 -12.25 8.90 -8.62
N ILE A 112 -11.57 9.92 -8.06
CA ILE A 112 -11.06 9.84 -6.67
C ILE A 112 -12.18 9.58 -5.63
N GLY A 113 -13.44 9.85 -5.98
CA GLY A 113 -14.59 9.45 -5.15
C GLY A 113 -14.64 7.98 -4.80
N THR A 114 -14.28 7.13 -5.74
CA THR A 114 -14.14 5.69 -5.53
C THR A 114 -12.70 5.35 -5.82
N SER A 115 -11.82 5.42 -4.82
CA SER A 115 -10.39 5.25 -5.07
C SER A 115 -9.63 4.73 -3.88
N SER A 116 -8.40 4.31 -4.15
CA SER A 116 -7.42 4.02 -3.11
C SER A 116 -6.07 4.64 -3.45
N PHE A 117 -5.33 4.97 -2.40
CA PHE A 117 -3.93 5.35 -2.45
C PHE A 117 -3.19 4.47 -1.45
N GLU A 118 -2.02 3.97 -1.83
CA GLU A 118 -1.11 3.30 -0.90
C GLU A 118 0.33 3.73 -1.09
N ALA A 119 1.08 3.68 0.00
CA ALA A 119 2.52 3.83 0.01
C ALA A 119 3.09 3.13 1.24
N TRP A 120 4.32 2.65 1.12
CA TRP A 120 5.14 2.33 2.28
C TRP A 120 5.88 3.59 2.72
N ILE A 121 5.95 3.83 4.03
CA ILE A 121 6.69 4.97 4.59
C ILE A 121 7.55 4.53 5.77
N LYS A 122 8.64 5.26 6.01
CA LYS A 122 9.49 5.09 7.19
C LYS A 122 9.97 6.45 7.67
N THR A 123 9.68 6.81 8.93
CA THR A 123 10.05 8.10 9.50
C THR A 123 10.23 8.03 11.01
N THR A 124 11.04 8.94 11.56
CA THR A 124 11.21 9.14 13.01
C THR A 124 10.69 10.51 13.48
N ASN A 125 10.15 11.32 12.57
CA ASN A 125 9.69 12.67 12.87
C ASN A 125 8.33 12.66 13.56
N LYS A 126 8.30 12.95 14.87
CA LYS A 126 7.08 12.88 15.69
C LYS A 126 6.34 14.21 15.86
N ARG A 127 6.90 15.32 15.37
CA ARG A 127 6.46 16.67 15.80
C ARG A 127 6.27 17.68 14.68
N ASN A 128 7.13 17.67 13.67
CA ASN A 128 7.01 18.66 12.60
C ASN A 128 5.96 18.19 11.60
N TRP A 129 5.11 19.12 11.18
CA TRP A 129 4.14 18.88 10.11
C TRP A 129 4.84 18.44 8.83
N MET A 130 4.36 17.34 8.27
CA MET A 130 4.81 16.77 7.00
C MET A 130 3.59 16.40 6.15
N THR A 131 3.80 16.28 4.85
CA THR A 131 2.77 15.86 3.91
C THR A 131 3.26 14.61 3.19
N LEU A 132 2.50 13.52 3.32
CA LEU A 132 2.74 12.32 2.53
C LEU A 132 2.29 12.58 1.09
N ILE A 133 1.04 12.99 0.92
CA ILE A 133 0.50 13.28 -0.40
C ILE A 133 -0.54 14.39 -0.36
N ASN A 134 -0.55 15.24 -1.37
CA ASN A 134 -1.53 16.31 -1.49
C ASN A 134 -1.79 16.68 -2.95
N THR A 135 -3.05 16.99 -3.25
CA THR A 135 -3.44 17.87 -4.35
C THR A 135 -4.33 18.97 -3.82
N HIS A 136 -4.05 20.19 -4.25
CA HIS A 136 -4.79 21.36 -3.83
C HIS A 136 -5.14 22.22 -5.05
N GLY A 137 -6.33 22.03 -5.60
CA GLY A 137 -6.89 22.97 -6.58
C GLY A 137 -7.03 24.38 -5.98
N ALA A 138 -7.29 25.39 -6.81
CA ALA A 138 -7.51 26.76 -6.32
C ALA A 138 -8.65 26.87 -5.29
N GLU A 139 -9.63 25.94 -5.37
CA GLU A 139 -10.69 25.79 -4.37
C GLU A 139 -10.96 24.30 -4.11
N CYS A 140 -11.52 23.57 -5.10
CA CYS A 140 -11.73 22.11 -5.08
C CYS A 140 -11.69 21.50 -6.51
N PRO A 141 -11.43 20.18 -6.66
CA PRO A 141 -11.20 19.20 -5.60
C PRO A 141 -9.86 19.43 -4.88
N ASN A 142 -9.83 19.04 -3.60
CA ASN A 142 -8.59 18.92 -2.84
C ASN A 142 -8.58 17.58 -2.11
N TRP A 143 -7.40 17.03 -1.89
CA TRP A 143 -7.22 15.78 -1.18
C TRP A 143 -5.81 15.74 -0.60
N GLY A 144 -5.64 15.07 0.53
CA GLY A 144 -4.31 14.85 1.07
C GLY A 144 -4.29 14.02 2.33
N ILE A 145 -3.09 13.57 2.63
CA ILE A 145 -2.69 12.88 3.85
C ILE A 145 -1.45 13.60 4.38
N GLU A 146 -1.55 14.05 5.61
CA GLU A 146 -0.56 14.85 6.33
C GLU A 146 -0.24 14.19 7.66
N LEU A 147 0.97 14.41 8.16
CA LEU A 147 1.46 13.87 9.41
C LEU A 147 1.85 15.00 10.35
N ASN A 148 1.64 14.77 11.65
CA ASN A 148 1.97 15.69 12.74
C ASN A 148 1.34 17.09 12.65
N GLY A 149 0.34 17.29 11.81
CA GLY A 149 -0.32 18.57 11.69
C GLY A 149 -1.30 18.65 10.53
N SER A 150 -2.05 19.74 10.53
CA SER A 150 -3.00 20.09 9.48
C SER A 150 -2.84 21.56 9.13
N ASN A 151 -3.11 21.91 7.88
CA ASN A 151 -3.22 23.30 7.44
C ASN A 151 -4.61 23.56 6.86
N ASP A 152 -5.39 24.37 7.57
CA ASP A 152 -6.75 24.75 7.19
C ASP A 152 -6.98 26.28 7.27
N GLU A 153 -8.24 26.70 7.22
CA GLU A 153 -8.63 28.12 7.24
C GLU A 153 -8.24 28.86 8.52
N PHE A 154 -7.94 28.13 9.61
CA PHE A 154 -7.48 28.67 10.89
C PHE A 154 -5.95 28.69 11.01
N GLY A 155 -5.23 28.22 9.98
CA GLY A 155 -3.79 28.17 9.91
C GLY A 155 -3.22 26.77 10.16
N ILE A 156 -1.92 26.72 10.44
CA ILE A 156 -1.22 25.46 10.70
C ILE A 156 -1.40 25.07 12.16
N GLN A 157 -1.94 23.87 12.39
CA GLN A 157 -2.01 23.23 13.69
C GLN A 157 -1.02 22.07 13.74
N ILE A 158 -0.11 22.09 14.71
CA ILE A 158 0.81 20.98 14.99
C ILE A 158 0.15 20.00 15.95
N MET A 159 0.22 18.71 15.62
CA MET A 159 -0.43 17.62 16.34
C MET A 159 0.48 16.40 16.33
N ASP A 160 1.39 16.32 17.31
CA ASP A 160 2.38 15.23 17.41
C ASP A 160 1.74 13.84 17.23
N ARG A 161 2.39 13.00 16.42
CA ARG A 161 2.04 11.59 16.20
C ARG A 161 0.63 11.38 15.66
N THR A 162 0.20 12.25 14.74
CA THR A 162 -1.09 12.12 14.08
C THR A 162 -0.98 11.94 12.58
N LEU A 163 -1.98 11.24 12.02
CA LEU A 163 -2.26 11.22 10.60
C LEU A 163 -3.55 12.00 10.36
N HIS A 164 -3.44 13.10 9.62
CA HIS A 164 -4.54 13.93 9.18
C HIS A 164 -4.86 13.64 7.72
N HIS A 165 -6.12 13.49 7.37
CA HIS A 165 -6.52 13.22 6.01
C HIS A 165 -7.81 13.96 5.65
N TYR A 166 -7.89 14.41 4.40
CA TYR A 166 -9.02 15.22 3.94
C TYR A 166 -9.36 14.96 2.49
N ILE A 167 -10.64 15.16 2.18
CA ILE A 167 -11.16 15.19 0.82
C ILE A 167 -12.16 16.32 0.71
N GLY A 168 -11.94 17.20 -0.26
CA GLY A 168 -12.78 18.33 -0.61
C GLY A 168 -13.37 18.13 -1.98
N ILE A 169 -14.70 18.23 -2.07
CA ILE A 169 -15.43 18.10 -3.33
C ILE A 169 -16.38 19.27 -3.55
N GLY A 170 -16.59 19.59 -4.82
CA GLY A 170 -17.45 20.69 -5.23
C GLY A 170 -16.92 21.39 -6.47
N GLY A 171 -17.37 22.63 -6.67
CA GLY A 171 -16.98 23.46 -7.81
C GLY A 171 -16.49 24.83 -7.36
N GLN A 172 -16.21 25.70 -8.34
CA GLN A 172 -15.57 27.02 -8.22
C GLN A 172 -16.28 28.05 -7.30
N ASN A 173 -17.37 27.71 -6.65
CA ASN A 173 -18.05 28.61 -5.70
C ASN A 173 -18.56 27.88 -4.45
N SER A 174 -18.28 26.58 -4.30
CA SER A 174 -18.72 25.81 -3.14
C SER A 174 -17.86 24.56 -2.99
N CYS A 175 -17.17 24.42 -1.86
CA CYS A 175 -16.51 23.18 -1.51
C CYS A 175 -17.06 22.61 -0.19
N GLY A 176 -17.42 21.33 -0.21
CA GLY A 176 -17.64 20.55 1.00
C GLY A 176 -16.37 19.78 1.30
N ILE A 177 -15.88 19.86 2.55
CA ILE A 177 -14.64 19.19 2.97
C ILE A 177 -14.97 18.22 4.10
N SER A 178 -14.47 17.00 3.98
CA SER A 178 -14.50 15.98 5.02
C SER A 178 -13.09 15.68 5.48
N ARG A 179 -12.86 15.75 6.80
CA ARG A 179 -11.54 15.57 7.43
C ARG A 179 -11.59 14.46 8.47
N GLY A 180 -10.43 13.90 8.78
CA GLY A 180 -10.21 12.99 9.90
C GLY A 180 -8.79 13.18 10.44
N THR A 181 -8.64 12.96 11.74
CA THR A 181 -7.33 12.99 12.40
C THR A 181 -7.27 11.85 13.39
N GLU A 182 -6.19 11.08 13.29
CA GLU A 182 -5.99 9.83 14.02
C GLU A 182 -4.67 9.92 14.77
N ALA A 183 -4.61 9.45 16.01
CA ALA A 183 -3.32 9.17 16.66
C ALA A 183 -2.78 7.84 16.11
N VAL A 184 -1.52 7.83 15.65
CA VAL A 184 -0.91 6.67 14.99
C VAL A 184 0.51 6.45 15.51
N ASP A 185 0.97 5.20 15.46
CA ASP A 185 2.32 4.82 15.90
C ASP A 185 3.18 4.32 14.73
N ILE A 186 3.45 5.24 13.78
CA ILE A 186 4.20 4.97 12.54
C ILE A 186 5.53 5.73 12.46
N PHE A 187 5.94 6.31 13.60
CA PHE A 187 7.08 7.24 13.71
C PHE A 187 8.25 6.63 14.50
N ASP A 188 8.35 5.31 14.50
CA ASP A 188 9.33 4.52 15.25
C ASP A 188 10.60 4.22 14.46
N GLY A 189 10.63 4.57 13.17
CA GLY A 189 11.74 4.30 12.27
C GLY A 189 11.64 2.95 11.56
N GLU A 190 10.51 2.26 11.64
CA GLU A 190 10.22 1.06 10.85
C GLU A 190 9.36 1.40 9.62
N TRP A 191 9.28 0.43 8.70
CA TRP A 191 8.42 0.56 7.52
C TRP A 191 6.97 0.27 7.89
N HIS A 192 6.08 1.20 7.52
CA HIS A 192 4.64 1.06 7.67
C HIS A 192 3.93 1.20 6.33
N HIS A 193 2.96 0.35 6.09
CA HIS A 193 2.12 0.39 4.89
C HIS A 193 0.87 1.20 5.17
N ILE A 194 0.74 2.35 4.50
CA ILE A 194 -0.38 3.27 4.68
C ILE A 194 -1.31 3.14 3.47
N VAL A 195 -2.56 2.75 3.71
CA VAL A 195 -3.58 2.68 2.65
C VAL A 195 -4.77 3.55 2.98
N TYR A 196 -5.14 4.41 2.05
CA TYR A 196 -6.38 5.19 2.06
C TYR A 196 -7.35 4.53 1.09
N THR A 197 -8.61 4.34 1.51
CA THR A 197 -9.71 3.91 0.63
C THR A 197 -10.89 4.86 0.77
N ASN A 198 -11.63 5.07 -0.31
CA ASN A 198 -12.82 5.91 -0.33
C ASN A 198 -13.86 5.32 -1.30
N ASP A 199 -15.12 5.21 -0.86
CA ASP A 199 -16.23 4.65 -1.65
C ASP A 199 -17.38 5.66 -1.89
N TYR A 200 -17.04 6.95 -2.00
CA TYR A 200 -18.03 7.99 -2.20
C TYR A 200 -18.80 7.82 -3.51
N MET A 201 -20.12 7.74 -3.37
CA MET A 201 -21.07 7.65 -4.48
C MET A 201 -21.93 8.91 -4.55
N ILE A 202 -22.10 9.41 -5.77
CA ILE A 202 -22.96 10.56 -6.06
C ILE A 202 -24.42 10.08 -6.19
N ASN A 203 -25.32 10.69 -5.43
CA ASN A 203 -26.75 10.41 -5.53
C ASN A 203 -27.32 10.89 -6.87
N LYS A 204 -28.42 10.26 -7.29
CA LYS A 204 -29.17 10.65 -8.49
C LYS A 204 -29.49 12.15 -8.44
N GLY A 205 -29.11 12.88 -9.49
CA GLY A 205 -29.27 14.34 -9.57
C GLY A 205 -28.00 15.13 -9.21
N GLY A 206 -26.96 14.48 -8.66
CA GLY A 206 -25.63 15.06 -8.55
C GLY A 206 -25.44 16.15 -7.49
N MET A 207 -26.46 16.41 -6.66
CA MET A 207 -26.43 17.48 -5.62
C MET A 207 -26.02 16.98 -4.25
N SER A 208 -25.99 15.67 -4.06
CA SER A 208 -25.51 15.05 -2.84
C SER A 208 -24.83 13.73 -3.14
N GLY A 209 -24.13 13.22 -2.14
CA GLY A 209 -23.57 11.89 -2.14
C GLY A 209 -23.06 11.54 -0.76
N ASN A 210 -22.74 10.29 -0.57
CA ASN A 210 -22.18 9.77 0.67
C ASN A 210 -21.22 8.64 0.38
N GLY A 211 -20.35 8.40 1.33
CA GLY A 211 -19.37 7.34 1.30
C GLY A 211 -18.74 7.12 2.65
N LYS A 212 -17.77 6.24 2.62
CA LYS A 212 -16.99 5.73 3.71
C LYS A 212 -15.54 5.81 3.28
N ARG A 213 -14.74 6.35 4.17
CA ARG A 213 -13.30 6.44 4.03
C ARG A 213 -12.65 5.62 5.13
N ILE A 214 -11.62 4.86 4.79
CA ILE A 214 -10.88 4.03 5.75
C ILE A 214 -9.38 4.26 5.53
N ILE A 215 -8.65 4.43 6.63
CA ILE A 215 -7.19 4.37 6.66
C ILE A 215 -6.79 3.00 7.20
N TYR A 216 -5.92 2.29 6.50
CA TYR A 216 -5.30 1.05 6.96
C TYR A 216 -3.82 1.32 7.27
N ILE A 217 -3.33 0.66 8.30
CA ILE A 217 -1.91 0.65 8.67
C ILE A 217 -1.51 -0.81 8.80
N ASP A 218 -0.47 -1.21 8.07
CA ASP A 218 0.13 -2.54 8.12
C ASP A 218 -0.87 -3.67 7.87
N GLY A 219 -1.70 -3.52 6.82
CA GLY A 219 -2.73 -4.48 6.47
C GLY A 219 -3.97 -4.46 7.37
N VAL A 220 -3.96 -3.71 8.48
CA VAL A 220 -5.06 -3.67 9.46
C VAL A 220 -5.92 -2.44 9.26
N SER A 221 -7.25 -2.61 9.29
CA SER A 221 -8.20 -1.49 9.20
C SER A 221 -8.10 -0.60 10.43
N GLY A 222 -7.77 0.67 10.20
CA GLY A 222 -7.89 1.74 11.18
C GLY A 222 -9.29 2.37 11.17
N SER A 223 -9.37 3.66 11.46
CA SER A 223 -10.68 4.31 11.61
C SER A 223 -11.45 4.42 10.32
N THR A 224 -12.76 4.29 10.50
CA THR A 224 -13.77 4.41 9.45
C THR A 224 -14.50 5.73 9.62
N ILE A 225 -14.50 6.56 8.58
CA ILE A 225 -15.22 7.83 8.54
C ILE A 225 -16.31 7.77 7.48
N ASN A 226 -17.56 7.69 7.95
CA ASN A 226 -18.73 7.95 7.12
C ASN A 226 -18.80 9.45 6.85
N HIS A 227 -18.88 9.83 5.58
CA HIS A 227 -18.95 11.22 5.18
C HIS A 227 -19.98 11.39 4.07
N GLY A 228 -20.54 12.59 3.99
CA GLY A 228 -21.48 12.96 2.96
C GLY A 228 -21.32 14.41 2.62
N PHE A 229 -21.63 14.72 1.37
CA PHE A 229 -21.63 16.08 0.87
C PHE A 229 -23.02 16.36 0.30
N GLY A 230 -23.61 17.49 0.69
CA GLY A 230 -24.92 17.92 0.21
C GLY A 230 -24.97 19.43 0.02
N GLY A 231 -26.07 19.94 -0.52
CA GLY A 231 -26.31 21.38 -0.64
C GLY A 231 -26.93 21.78 -1.98
N ASN A 232 -26.91 23.09 -2.25
CA ASN A 232 -27.57 23.70 -3.42
C ASN A 232 -26.70 23.69 -4.69
N SER A 233 -25.63 22.88 -4.74
CA SER A 233 -24.66 22.86 -5.83
C SER A 233 -24.22 21.43 -6.13
N LYS A 234 -23.75 21.19 -7.36
CA LYS A 234 -23.31 19.85 -7.78
C LYS A 234 -22.15 19.36 -6.91
N ARG A 235 -22.26 18.13 -6.41
CA ARG A 235 -21.29 17.40 -5.58
C ARG A 235 -20.62 16.27 -6.37
N ALA A 236 -20.38 16.54 -7.65
CA ALA A 236 -19.60 15.66 -8.51
C ALA A 236 -18.10 15.85 -8.25
N PHE A 237 -17.33 14.78 -8.44
CA PHE A 237 -15.89 14.91 -8.54
C PHE A 237 -15.53 15.60 -9.85
N LEU A 238 -14.97 16.80 -9.73
CA LEU A 238 -14.32 17.46 -10.84
C LEU A 238 -12.88 16.94 -10.93
N PRO A 239 -12.24 16.97 -12.11
CA PRO A 239 -10.83 16.61 -12.24
C PRO A 239 -9.95 17.47 -11.33
N PHE A 240 -8.78 16.95 -10.94
CA PHE A 240 -7.75 17.80 -10.35
C PHE A 240 -7.34 18.89 -11.33
N THR A 241 -7.42 20.13 -10.87
CA THR A 241 -6.93 21.31 -11.61
C THR A 241 -5.49 21.65 -11.23
N ALA A 242 -4.94 20.99 -10.21
CA ALA A 242 -3.57 21.10 -9.76
C ALA A 242 -2.92 19.71 -9.66
N PRO A 243 -1.60 19.58 -9.88
CA PRO A 243 -0.94 18.29 -9.76
C PRO A 243 -1.03 17.70 -8.35
N VAL A 244 -0.97 16.37 -8.28
CA VAL A 244 -0.74 15.61 -7.06
C VAL A 244 0.76 15.66 -6.75
N HIS A 245 1.07 15.96 -5.49
CA HIS A 245 2.42 16.05 -4.98
C HIS A 245 2.61 15.04 -3.86
N LEU A 246 3.68 14.26 -3.95
CA LEU A 246 4.15 13.35 -2.93
C LEU A 246 5.29 14.03 -2.16
N GLY A 247 5.27 13.95 -0.83
CA GLY A 247 6.36 14.43 0.03
C GLY A 247 6.32 15.93 0.36
N ALA A 248 5.33 16.70 -0.11
CA ALA A 248 5.10 18.08 0.33
C ALA A 248 3.68 18.55 0.00
N ARG A 249 3.18 19.51 0.79
CA ARG A 249 2.00 20.28 0.43
C ARG A 249 2.41 21.39 -0.54
N LYS A 250 1.75 21.44 -1.68
CA LYS A 250 2.05 22.45 -2.70
C LYS A 250 0.80 23.18 -3.17
N PHE A 251 0.71 24.44 -2.75
CA PHE A 251 -0.19 25.44 -3.32
C PHE A 251 0.49 26.12 -4.52
N PRO A 252 -0.23 26.91 -5.34
CA PRO A 252 0.42 27.84 -6.25
C PRO A 252 1.46 28.68 -5.49
N GLY A 253 2.75 28.53 -5.84
CA GLY A 253 3.87 29.14 -5.11
C GLY A 253 4.79 28.11 -4.45
N GLN A 254 5.13 28.34 -3.17
CA GLN A 254 6.09 27.53 -2.43
C GLN A 254 5.48 26.23 -1.88
N ALA A 255 6.33 25.22 -1.78
CA ALA A 255 6.00 23.97 -1.09
C ALA A 255 6.24 24.13 0.42
N HIS A 256 5.44 23.43 1.22
CA HIS A 256 5.49 23.42 2.67
C HIS A 256 5.25 22.01 3.19
N GLY A 257 5.52 21.76 4.48
CA GLY A 257 5.27 20.47 5.10
C GLY A 257 6.05 19.34 4.42
N HIS A 258 7.33 19.56 4.14
CA HIS A 258 8.16 18.57 3.46
C HIS A 258 8.29 17.31 4.31
N PHE A 259 8.11 16.15 3.68
CA PHE A 259 8.27 14.85 4.30
C PHE A 259 9.74 14.60 4.63
N MET A 260 9.99 14.07 5.83
CA MET A 260 11.31 13.66 6.30
C MET A 260 11.26 12.16 6.59
N GLY A 261 11.98 11.38 5.78
CA GLY A 261 11.96 9.93 5.85
C GLY A 261 11.95 9.29 4.47
N MET A 262 11.60 8.01 4.40
CA MET A 262 11.60 7.23 3.17
C MET A 262 10.17 6.93 2.72
N ILE A 263 9.93 6.95 1.41
CA ILE A 263 8.67 6.55 0.78
C ILE A 263 8.99 5.53 -0.32
N ASP A 264 8.19 4.48 -0.37
CA ASP A 264 8.34 3.36 -1.29
C ASP A 264 6.97 2.90 -1.84
N GLU A 265 6.99 2.22 -2.99
CA GLU A 265 5.85 1.44 -3.49
C GLU A 265 4.52 2.22 -3.61
N VAL A 266 4.56 3.41 -4.22
CA VAL A 266 3.41 4.33 -4.32
C VAL A 266 2.44 3.89 -5.41
N ARG A 267 1.17 3.67 -5.07
CA ARG A 267 0.14 3.22 -6.04
C ARG A 267 -1.20 3.94 -5.86
N PHE A 268 -1.94 4.01 -6.97
CA PHE A 268 -3.31 4.51 -7.02
C PHE A 268 -4.26 3.52 -7.69
N TYR A 269 -5.47 3.41 -7.15
CA TYR A 269 -6.52 2.55 -7.68
C TYR A 269 -7.80 3.36 -7.91
N ASP A 270 -8.50 3.10 -9.03
CA ASP A 270 -9.79 3.73 -9.40
C ASP A 270 -11.02 3.10 -8.73
N ARG A 271 -10.77 2.36 -7.65
CA ARG A 271 -11.77 1.80 -6.76
C ARG A 271 -11.25 1.72 -5.32
N PRO A 272 -12.15 1.65 -4.33
CA PRO A 272 -11.78 1.25 -2.98
C PRO A 272 -11.26 -0.19 -2.99
N LEU A 273 -10.08 -0.41 -2.41
CA LEU A 273 -9.58 -1.74 -2.09
C LEU A 273 -10.36 -2.30 -0.90
N THR A 274 -10.57 -3.61 -0.92
CA THR A 274 -11.12 -4.37 0.21
C THR A 274 -10.06 -4.64 1.27
N ALA A 275 -10.45 -5.03 2.48
CA ALA A 275 -9.49 -5.37 3.54
C ALA A 275 -8.56 -6.53 3.14
N ASP A 276 -9.08 -7.54 2.44
CA ASP A 276 -8.28 -8.68 1.96
C ASP A 276 -7.25 -8.24 0.90
N GLU A 277 -7.64 -7.33 0.02
CA GLU A 277 -6.74 -6.74 -0.99
C GLU A 277 -5.66 -5.86 -0.39
N VAL A 278 -6.00 -5.11 0.66
CA VAL A 278 -5.03 -4.32 1.44
C VAL A 278 -4.02 -5.24 2.13
N LEU A 279 -4.49 -6.32 2.76
CA LEU A 279 -3.62 -7.32 3.38
C LEU A 279 -2.73 -8.00 2.32
N GLN A 280 -3.28 -8.35 1.16
CA GLN A 280 -2.51 -8.91 0.05
C GLN A 280 -1.38 -7.98 -0.40
N ASN A 281 -1.65 -6.67 -0.53
CA ASN A 281 -0.64 -5.69 -0.91
C ASN A 281 0.41 -5.49 0.19
N PHE A 282 0.02 -5.53 1.47
CA PHE A 282 0.93 -5.47 2.61
C PHE A 282 1.89 -6.67 2.64
N GLU A 283 1.40 -7.87 2.33
CA GLU A 283 2.20 -9.10 2.27
C GLU A 283 3.04 -9.24 0.99
N SER A 284 2.89 -8.32 0.04
CA SER A 284 3.66 -8.31 -1.21
C SER A 284 5.07 -7.78 -0.99
N THR A 285 6.02 -8.70 -0.81
CA THR A 285 7.44 -8.37 -0.55
C THR A 285 8.34 -8.43 -1.78
N GLU A 286 7.81 -8.82 -2.94
CA GLU A 286 8.60 -8.98 -4.16
C GLU A 286 8.55 -7.72 -5.03
N PRO A 287 9.68 -7.26 -5.59
CA PRO A 287 9.69 -6.17 -6.55
C PRO A 287 8.76 -6.47 -7.72
N TYR A 288 8.01 -5.45 -8.13
CA TYR A 288 7.24 -5.56 -9.35
C TYR A 288 8.17 -5.60 -10.55
N ASN A 289 8.51 -6.81 -10.95
CA ASN A 289 9.19 -7.02 -12.19
C ASN A 289 8.22 -6.72 -13.33
N VAL A 290 8.47 -5.61 -14.05
CA VAL A 290 7.96 -5.41 -15.42
C VAL A 290 8.68 -6.38 -16.37
N ALA A 291 8.79 -7.66 -16.00
CA ALA A 291 8.98 -8.70 -16.97
C ALA A 291 7.76 -8.59 -17.90
N PRO A 292 7.93 -8.44 -19.22
CA PRO A 292 6.79 -8.33 -20.12
C PRO A 292 5.94 -9.58 -19.90
N LYS A 293 4.79 -9.42 -19.23
CA LYS A 293 3.71 -10.41 -19.17
C LYS A 293 3.30 -10.65 -20.62
N GLY A 294 4.00 -11.56 -21.31
CA GLY A 294 3.88 -11.75 -22.74
C GLY A 294 5.12 -12.25 -23.49
N LYS A 295 6.35 -12.23 -22.93
CA LYS A 295 7.45 -12.97 -23.57
C LYS A 295 7.50 -14.39 -23.05
N LEU A 296 6.83 -15.28 -23.80
CA LEU A 296 7.07 -16.72 -23.91
C LEU A 296 8.54 -17.08 -24.22
N SER A 297 9.55 -16.28 -23.89
CA SER A 297 10.92 -16.47 -24.38
C SER A 297 11.64 -17.66 -23.75
N THR A 298 11.12 -18.27 -22.68
CA THR A 298 11.76 -19.45 -22.06
C THR A 298 11.25 -20.78 -22.62
N VAL A 299 10.06 -20.82 -23.24
CA VAL A 299 9.52 -22.06 -23.84
C VAL A 299 10.04 -22.29 -25.27
N TRP A 300 10.41 -21.23 -25.99
CA TRP A 300 10.97 -21.35 -27.35
C TRP A 300 12.43 -21.80 -27.40
N ALA A 301 13.19 -21.65 -26.31
CA ALA A 301 14.58 -22.12 -26.25
C ALA A 301 14.68 -23.66 -26.17
N THR A 302 13.67 -24.33 -25.61
CA THR A 302 13.62 -25.80 -25.45
C THR A 302 12.99 -26.54 -26.63
N LEU A 303 12.39 -25.82 -27.58
CA LEU A 303 11.72 -26.41 -28.76
C LEU A 303 12.55 -26.35 -30.05
N LYS A 304 13.76 -25.77 -30.00
CA LYS A 304 14.74 -25.80 -31.11
C LYS A 304 15.91 -26.77 -30.92
N THR A 305 15.85 -27.63 -29.90
CA THR A 305 16.87 -28.65 -29.62
C THR A 305 16.38 -30.08 -29.80
N LYS A 306 15.35 -30.30 -30.62
CA LYS A 306 15.00 -31.63 -31.15
C LYS A 306 14.91 -31.61 -32.66
#